data_AF-A0A2E2A270-F1
#
_entry.id   AF-A0A2E2A270-F1
#
_cell.length_a   1.000
_cell.length_b   1.000
_cell.length_c   1.000
_cell.angle_alpha   90.00
_cell.angle_beta   90.00
_cell.angle_gamma   90.00
#
_symmetry.space_group_name_H-M   'P 1'
#
loop_
_entity.id
_entity.type
_entity.pdbx_description
1 polymer ?
#
loop_
_entity_poly.entity_id
_entity_poly.type
_entity_poly.pdbx_seq_one_letter_code
_entity_poly.pdbx_strand_id
1 'polypeptide(L)'
;MKNLFKIVIPILLLSFSFGEEVDDNQKLKRLIKELQDEVRQLKDDLRNIKTDNNSLKEDFKNLEKQFVDVDEDSKEGFDFFKIKYYDTKDNKIRLKQIGYYYKVNGQLQGLEEYKDFKKHGKSKYYSREGTLVEETNFFDGQKHGYSQKYYLDGIIRQHSKYMFGVKDSTWTFYNTDGTPWYSKTFNEKGFKIKEKYYTKKKY
;
A
#
# COMPACT_ATOMS: atom_id res chain seq x y z
N MET A 1 -24.65 -29.54 2.35
CA MET A 1 -25.08 -30.40 3.49
C MET A 1 -26.34 -31.22 3.23
N LYS A 2 -27.24 -30.86 2.29
CA LYS A 2 -28.46 -31.63 1.98
C LYS A 2 -28.26 -32.94 1.17
N ASN A 3 -27.11 -33.15 0.53
CA ASN A 3 -26.86 -34.36 -0.29
C ASN A 3 -26.23 -35.55 0.44
N LEU A 4 -25.56 -35.34 1.59
CA LEU A 4 -24.98 -36.46 2.36
C LEU A 4 -26.05 -37.39 2.95
N PHE A 5 -27.24 -36.86 3.26
CA PHE A 5 -28.35 -37.65 3.80
C PHE A 5 -28.99 -38.61 2.78
N LYS A 6 -28.83 -38.39 1.47
CA LYS A 6 -29.39 -39.28 0.43
C LYS A 6 -28.59 -40.58 0.24
N ILE A 7 -27.33 -40.62 0.66
CA ILE A 7 -26.39 -41.72 0.34
C ILE A 7 -26.17 -42.67 1.52
N VAL A 8 -26.29 -42.19 2.77
CA VAL A 8 -26.01 -43.05 3.95
C VAL A 8 -27.17 -44.01 4.26
N ILE A 9 -28.41 -43.62 3.95
CA ILE A 9 -29.62 -44.40 4.29
C ILE A 9 -29.77 -45.67 3.43
N PRO A 10 -29.47 -45.70 2.11
CA PRO A 10 -29.60 -46.93 1.31
C PRO A 10 -28.56 -48.01 1.68
N ILE A 11 -27.35 -47.62 2.08
CA ILE A 11 -26.26 -48.54 2.44
C ILE A 11 -26.59 -49.34 3.72
N LEU A 12 -27.35 -48.75 4.65
CA LEU A 12 -27.81 -49.42 5.88
C LEU A 12 -29.02 -50.34 5.66
N LEU A 13 -29.80 -50.14 4.59
CA LEU A 13 -30.98 -50.95 4.29
C LEU A 13 -30.69 -52.17 3.42
N LEU A 14 -29.57 -52.18 2.68
CA LEU A 14 -29.18 -53.31 1.83
C LEU A 14 -28.52 -54.48 2.56
N SER A 15 -28.19 -54.34 3.86
CA SER A 15 -27.59 -55.44 4.65
C SER A 15 -28.62 -56.43 5.21
N PHE A 16 -29.91 -56.30 4.89
CA PHE A 16 -30.99 -57.08 5.51
C PHE A 16 -32.08 -57.50 4.50
N SER A 17 -31.75 -58.30 3.48
CA SER A 17 -32.68 -59.27 2.86
C SER A 17 -31.94 -60.11 1.82
N PHE A 18 -31.69 -61.37 2.14
CA PHE A 18 -31.04 -62.39 1.32
C PHE A 18 -32.02 -62.98 0.29
N GLY A 19 -31.67 -62.97 -1.00
CA GLY A 19 -32.33 -63.82 -2.00
C GLY A 19 -32.37 -63.31 -3.44
N GLU A 20 -31.22 -63.10 -4.10
CA GLU A 20 -30.99 -63.30 -5.57
C GLU A 20 -29.51 -62.99 -5.91
N GLU A 21 -28.59 -63.93 -5.60
CA GLU A 21 -27.12 -63.71 -5.61
C GLU A 21 -26.51 -63.23 -6.95
N VAL A 22 -27.13 -63.52 -8.10
CA VAL A 22 -26.61 -63.10 -9.42
C VAL A 22 -27.04 -61.66 -9.77
N ASP A 23 -28.25 -61.26 -9.38
CA ASP A 23 -28.79 -59.92 -9.62
C ASP A 23 -28.14 -58.91 -8.66
N ASP A 24 -27.88 -59.32 -7.41
CA ASP A 24 -27.19 -58.50 -6.42
C ASP A 24 -25.75 -58.18 -6.82
N ASN A 25 -25.03 -59.12 -7.47
CA ASN A 25 -23.68 -58.87 -7.95
C ASN A 25 -23.65 -57.96 -9.20
N GLN A 26 -24.65 -58.04 -10.07
CA GLN A 26 -24.80 -57.10 -11.19
C GLN A 26 -25.23 -55.70 -10.71
N LYS A 27 -26.15 -55.61 -9.75
CA LYS A 27 -26.54 -54.36 -9.09
C LYS A 27 -25.35 -53.73 -8.36
N LEU A 28 -24.56 -54.53 -7.63
CA LEU A 28 -23.36 -54.06 -6.96
C LEU A 28 -22.31 -53.55 -7.95
N LYS A 29 -22.09 -54.24 -9.08
CA LYS A 29 -21.17 -53.76 -10.13
C LYS A 29 -21.65 -52.47 -10.79
N ARG A 30 -22.96 -52.32 -11.01
CA ARG A 30 -23.56 -51.06 -11.51
C ARG A 30 -23.37 -49.93 -10.52
N LEU A 31 -23.65 -50.17 -9.23
CA LEU A 31 -23.49 -49.18 -8.17
C LEU A 31 -22.02 -48.77 -7.99
N ILE A 32 -21.08 -49.73 -8.04
CA ILE A 32 -19.64 -49.43 -7.99
C ILE A 32 -19.24 -48.56 -9.19
N LYS A 33 -19.76 -48.83 -10.39
CA LYS A 33 -19.49 -48.02 -11.58
C LYS A 33 -20.05 -46.61 -11.45
N GLU A 34 -21.28 -46.46 -10.97
CA GLU A 34 -21.91 -45.16 -10.71
C GLU A 34 -21.11 -44.34 -9.69
N LEU A 35 -20.68 -44.97 -8.60
CA LEU A 35 -19.80 -44.33 -7.60
C LEU A 35 -18.44 -43.93 -8.18
N GLN A 36 -17.87 -44.74 -9.06
CA GLN A 36 -16.61 -44.40 -9.74
C GLN A 36 -16.76 -43.22 -10.69
N ASP A 37 -17.88 -43.16 -11.42
CA ASP A 37 -18.20 -42.05 -12.33
C ASP A 37 -18.48 -40.76 -11.55
N GLU A 38 -19.20 -40.83 -10.41
CA GLU A 38 -19.38 -39.68 -9.52
C GLU A 38 -18.06 -39.18 -8.92
N VAL A 39 -17.19 -40.09 -8.46
CA VAL A 39 -15.86 -39.71 -7.95
C VAL A 39 -15.01 -39.07 -9.05
N ARG A 40 -15.16 -39.50 -10.30
CA ARG A 40 -14.49 -38.89 -11.45
C ARG A 40 -15.00 -37.47 -11.69
N GLN A 41 -16.32 -37.29 -11.73
CA GLN A 41 -16.93 -35.97 -11.88
C GLN A 41 -16.52 -35.01 -10.76
N LEU A 42 -16.56 -35.46 -9.50
CA LEU A 42 -16.15 -34.65 -8.35
C LEU A 42 -14.67 -34.25 -8.41
N LYS A 43 -13.80 -35.09 -8.96
CA LYS A 43 -12.39 -34.75 -9.17
C LYS A 43 -12.21 -33.70 -10.26
N ASP A 44 -12.98 -33.78 -11.32
CA ASP A 44 -12.94 -32.81 -12.41
C ASP A 44 -13.54 -31.47 -11.96
N ASP A 45 -14.63 -31.48 -11.20
CA ASP A 45 -15.18 -30.29 -10.55
C ASP A 45 -14.17 -29.66 -9.59
N LEU A 46 -13.45 -30.46 -8.78
CA LEU A 46 -12.40 -29.95 -7.89
C LEU A 46 -11.21 -29.37 -8.66
N ARG A 47 -10.85 -29.95 -9.82
CA ARG A 47 -9.81 -29.41 -10.71
C ARG A 47 -10.25 -28.07 -11.28
N ASN A 48 -11.49 -27.95 -11.74
CA ASN A 48 -12.05 -26.70 -12.26
C ASN A 48 -12.08 -25.62 -11.17
N ILE A 49 -12.57 -25.93 -9.97
CA ILE A 49 -12.58 -25.00 -8.82
C ILE A 49 -11.16 -24.56 -8.43
N LYS A 50 -10.16 -25.44 -8.51
CA LYS A 50 -8.75 -25.09 -8.25
C LYS A 50 -8.19 -24.18 -9.34
N THR A 51 -8.52 -24.43 -10.60
CA THR A 51 -8.15 -23.58 -11.73
C THR A 51 -8.78 -22.21 -11.60
N ASP A 52 -10.07 -22.13 -11.28
CA ASP A 52 -10.81 -20.88 -11.07
C ASP A 52 -10.24 -20.08 -9.90
N ASN A 53 -9.89 -20.74 -8.79
CA ASN A 53 -9.25 -20.06 -7.65
C ASN A 53 -7.84 -19.55 -7.99
N ASN A 54 -7.08 -20.26 -8.82
CA ASN A 54 -5.78 -19.78 -9.27
C ASN A 54 -5.93 -18.62 -10.27
N SER A 55 -6.92 -18.68 -11.18
CA SER A 55 -7.28 -17.57 -12.06
C SER A 55 -7.69 -16.35 -11.23
N LEU A 56 -8.59 -16.52 -10.26
CA LEU A 56 -9.02 -15.45 -9.35
C LEU A 56 -7.86 -14.87 -8.55
N LYS A 57 -6.92 -15.69 -8.06
CA LYS A 57 -5.71 -15.18 -7.39
C LYS A 57 -4.83 -14.36 -8.32
N GLU A 58 -4.67 -14.80 -9.57
CA GLU A 58 -3.91 -14.04 -10.56
C GLU A 58 -4.65 -12.75 -10.96
N ASP A 59 -5.99 -12.78 -11.05
CA ASP A 59 -6.85 -11.61 -11.26
C ASP A 59 -6.78 -10.64 -10.07
N PHE A 60 -6.76 -11.13 -8.83
CA PHE A 60 -6.56 -10.33 -7.61
C PHE A 60 -5.16 -9.73 -7.54
N LYS A 61 -4.13 -10.47 -7.93
CA LYS A 61 -2.74 -9.98 -8.06
C LYS A 61 -2.61 -8.95 -9.19
N ASN A 62 -3.39 -9.07 -10.25
CA ASN A 62 -3.47 -8.11 -11.34
C ASN A 62 -4.34 -6.88 -10.98
N LEU A 63 -5.28 -6.98 -10.03
CA LEU A 63 -6.03 -5.87 -9.44
C LEU A 63 -5.25 -5.11 -8.35
N GLU A 64 -4.33 -5.78 -7.64
CA GLU A 64 -3.36 -5.11 -6.74
C GLU A 64 -2.27 -4.34 -7.49
N LYS A 65 -2.23 -4.42 -8.84
CA LYS A 65 -1.51 -3.43 -9.63
C LYS A 65 -2.21 -2.10 -9.44
N GLN A 66 -1.69 -1.33 -8.49
CA GLN A 66 -1.77 0.11 -8.40
C GLN A 66 -1.62 0.65 -9.83
N PHE A 67 -2.75 0.92 -10.49
CA PHE A 67 -2.72 1.65 -11.74
C PHE A 67 -2.33 3.08 -11.36
N VAL A 68 -1.03 3.32 -11.45
CA VAL A 68 -0.49 4.65 -11.62
C VAL A 68 -0.94 5.07 -13.02
N ASP A 69 -2.12 5.66 -13.14
CA ASP A 69 -2.42 6.45 -14.32
C ASP A 69 -1.51 7.68 -14.22
N VAL A 70 -0.37 7.58 -14.89
CA VAL A 70 0.41 8.73 -15.32
C VAL A 70 -0.41 9.34 -16.44
N ASP A 71 -1.38 10.20 -16.09
CA ASP A 71 -1.95 11.09 -17.09
C ASP A 71 -0.77 11.92 -17.61
N GLU A 72 -0.39 11.65 -18.86
CA GLU A 72 0.72 12.31 -19.57
C GLU A 72 0.32 13.73 -19.98
N ASP A 73 -0.37 14.47 -19.10
CA ASP A 73 -0.49 15.92 -19.19
C ASP A 73 0.84 16.53 -18.72
N SER A 74 1.90 16.21 -19.48
CA SER A 74 3.25 16.71 -19.34
C SER A 74 3.27 18.19 -19.69
N LYS A 75 2.92 19.04 -18.72
CA LYS A 75 3.39 20.42 -18.76
C LYS A 75 4.89 20.39 -18.52
N GLU A 76 5.66 20.94 -19.45
CA GLU A 76 7.13 20.90 -19.45
C GLU A 76 7.73 20.93 -18.03
N GLY A 77 8.36 19.82 -17.64
CA GLY A 77 9.07 19.68 -16.37
C GLY A 77 8.27 19.15 -15.19
N PHE A 78 6.96 18.90 -15.30
CA PHE A 78 6.14 18.26 -14.25
C PHE A 78 5.50 16.98 -14.79
N ASP A 79 5.95 15.85 -14.27
CA ASP A 79 5.29 14.58 -14.50
C ASP A 79 4.36 14.29 -13.32
N PHE A 80 3.20 13.74 -13.67
CA PHE A 80 2.06 13.63 -12.81
C PHE A 80 1.73 12.16 -12.58
N PHE A 81 1.44 11.77 -11.34
CA PHE A 81 0.87 10.46 -11.08
C PHE A 81 -0.35 10.50 -10.17
N LYS A 82 -1.46 9.90 -10.62
CA LYS A 82 -2.69 9.67 -9.84
C LYS A 82 -2.66 8.27 -9.26
N ILE A 83 -2.91 8.16 -7.95
CA ILE A 83 -3.33 6.88 -7.37
C ILE A 83 -4.85 6.82 -7.42
N LYS A 84 -5.36 6.06 -8.39
CA LYS A 84 -6.77 5.66 -8.47
C LYS A 84 -6.99 4.45 -7.56
N TYR A 85 -8.04 4.48 -6.75
CA TYR A 85 -8.45 3.33 -5.95
C TYR A 85 -9.95 3.12 -6.03
N TYR A 86 -10.36 1.86 -5.88
CA TYR A 86 -11.77 1.47 -5.81
C TYR A 86 -12.23 1.55 -4.36
N ASP A 87 -13.29 2.31 -4.10
CA ASP A 87 -13.95 2.27 -2.80
C ASP A 87 -14.95 1.10 -2.79
N THR A 88 -14.67 0.13 -1.95
CA THR A 88 -15.46 -1.11 -1.84
C THR A 88 -16.83 -0.90 -1.22
N LYS A 89 -17.11 0.28 -0.65
CA LYS A 89 -18.43 0.58 -0.05
C LYS A 89 -19.48 0.94 -1.08
N ASP A 90 -19.10 1.53 -2.20
CA ASP A 90 -20.03 2.00 -3.23
C ASP A 90 -19.57 1.73 -4.67
N ASN A 91 -18.51 0.94 -4.86
CA ASN A 91 -17.94 0.59 -6.16
C ASN A 91 -17.58 1.81 -7.04
N LYS A 92 -17.21 2.94 -6.43
CA LYS A 92 -16.76 4.12 -7.17
C LYS A 92 -15.23 4.24 -7.17
N ILE A 93 -14.70 4.66 -8.31
CA ILE A 93 -13.30 5.08 -8.43
C ILE A 93 -13.14 6.40 -7.68
N ARG A 94 -12.16 6.44 -6.78
CA ARG A 94 -11.74 7.64 -6.05
C ARG A 94 -10.26 7.89 -6.26
N LEU A 95 -9.85 9.14 -6.03
CA LEU A 95 -8.46 9.58 -6.01
C LEU A 95 -8.08 9.82 -4.56
N LYS A 96 -7.05 9.12 -4.04
CA LYS A 96 -6.62 9.30 -2.64
C LYS A 96 -5.44 10.24 -2.51
N GLN A 97 -4.55 10.16 -3.50
CA GLN A 97 -3.23 10.76 -3.42
C GLN A 97 -2.76 11.06 -4.84
N ILE A 98 -2.27 12.27 -5.02
CA ILE A 98 -1.71 12.78 -6.25
C ILE A 98 -0.26 13.11 -5.96
N GLY A 99 0.66 12.61 -6.75
CA GLY A 99 2.07 12.96 -6.65
C GLY A 99 2.51 13.78 -7.86
N TYR A 100 3.29 14.82 -7.60
CA TYR A 100 4.03 15.52 -8.64
C TYR A 100 5.50 15.19 -8.45
N TYR A 101 6.17 14.92 -9.56
CA TYR A 101 7.61 15.03 -9.58
C TYR A 101 8.03 15.96 -10.70
N TYR A 102 8.98 16.83 -10.42
CA TYR A 102 9.47 17.76 -11.41
C TYR A 102 10.93 17.50 -11.71
N LYS A 103 11.24 17.44 -13.01
CA LYS A 103 12.58 17.17 -13.54
C LYS A 103 13.08 18.41 -14.26
N VAL A 104 14.33 18.75 -14.03
CA VAL A 104 15.05 19.77 -14.79
C VAL A 104 16.20 19.07 -15.50
N ASN A 105 16.24 19.12 -16.83
CA ASN A 105 17.22 18.39 -17.66
C ASN A 105 17.27 16.89 -17.36
N GLY A 106 16.11 16.26 -17.11
CA GLY A 106 16.01 14.83 -16.80
C GLY A 106 16.34 14.44 -15.36
N GLN A 107 16.84 15.36 -14.52
CA GLN A 107 17.16 15.10 -13.11
C GLN A 107 15.98 15.47 -12.20
N LEU A 108 15.58 14.55 -11.31
CA LEU A 108 14.53 14.75 -10.32
C LEU A 108 14.92 15.86 -9.35
N GLN A 109 14.10 16.91 -9.25
CA GLN A 109 14.31 18.06 -8.37
C GLN A 109 13.32 18.09 -7.20
N GLY A 110 12.18 17.41 -7.30
CA GLY A 110 11.30 17.23 -6.16
C GLY A 110 10.19 16.24 -6.38
N LEU A 111 9.65 15.77 -5.28
CA LEU A 111 8.52 14.86 -5.15
C LEU A 111 7.56 15.47 -4.14
N GLU A 112 6.32 15.70 -4.52
CA GLU A 112 5.33 16.35 -3.68
C GLU A 112 4.03 15.56 -3.67
N GLU A 113 3.55 15.22 -2.48
CA GLU A 113 2.26 14.56 -2.29
C GLU A 113 1.13 15.59 -2.10
N TYR A 114 -0.01 15.33 -2.73
CA TYR A 114 -1.21 16.15 -2.71
C TYR A 114 -2.45 15.31 -2.41
N LYS A 115 -3.41 15.93 -1.72
CA LYS A 115 -4.76 15.45 -1.50
C LYS A 115 -5.72 16.62 -1.72
N ASP A 116 -6.80 16.40 -2.47
CA ASP A 116 -7.80 17.43 -2.78
C ASP A 116 -7.19 18.74 -3.30
N PHE A 117 -6.21 18.60 -4.21
CA PHE A 117 -5.43 19.70 -4.81
C PHE A 117 -4.56 20.54 -3.85
N LYS A 118 -4.32 20.06 -2.63
CA LYS A 118 -3.42 20.70 -1.65
C LYS A 118 -2.31 19.76 -1.22
N LYS A 119 -1.11 20.30 -0.93
CA LYS A 119 0.01 19.49 -0.40
C LYS A 119 -0.41 18.73 0.85
N HIS A 120 -0.22 17.42 0.85
CA HIS A 120 -0.64 16.55 1.94
C HIS A 120 0.23 15.31 1.98
N GLY A 121 0.89 15.07 3.11
CA GLY A 121 1.89 14.02 3.25
C GLY A 121 3.30 14.55 3.06
N LYS A 122 4.21 13.68 2.62
CA LYS A 122 5.64 13.99 2.59
C LYS A 122 6.03 14.63 1.25
N SER A 123 6.84 15.68 1.31
CA SER A 123 7.49 16.28 0.13
C SER A 123 9.00 16.19 0.27
N LYS A 124 9.70 15.90 -0.82
CA LYS A 124 11.15 15.81 -0.93
C LYS A 124 11.65 16.74 -2.03
N TYR A 125 12.78 17.38 -1.79
CA TYR A 125 13.43 18.27 -2.74
C TYR A 125 14.90 17.89 -2.86
N TYR A 126 15.40 17.93 -4.08
CA TYR A 126 16.73 17.49 -4.46
C TYR A 126 17.51 18.67 -5.05
N SER A 127 18.84 18.66 -4.93
CA SER A 127 19.72 19.59 -5.61
C SER A 127 19.73 19.31 -7.12
N ARG A 128 20.36 20.19 -7.91
CA ARG A 128 20.56 19.97 -9.34
C ARG A 128 21.19 18.61 -9.62
N GLU A 129 22.15 18.21 -8.79
CA GLU A 129 22.91 16.96 -8.88
C GLU A 129 22.13 15.74 -8.36
N GLY A 130 20.91 15.91 -7.84
CA GLY A 130 20.05 14.83 -7.35
C GLY A 130 20.22 14.49 -5.87
N THR A 131 20.99 15.26 -5.10
CA THR A 131 21.14 15.05 -3.66
C THR A 131 19.92 15.56 -2.91
N LEU A 132 19.36 14.78 -1.98
CA LEU A 132 18.25 15.22 -1.13
C LEU A 132 18.67 16.43 -0.26
N VAL A 133 17.99 17.56 -0.39
CA VAL A 133 18.28 18.81 0.34
C VAL A 133 17.18 19.22 1.31
N GLU A 134 15.94 18.76 1.11
CA GLU A 134 14.83 19.02 2.04
C GLU A 134 13.80 17.90 2.01
N GLU A 135 13.30 17.54 3.19
CA GLU A 135 12.13 16.69 3.36
C GLU A 135 11.17 17.39 4.33
N THR A 136 9.89 17.52 3.97
CA THR A 136 8.90 18.22 4.80
C THR A 136 7.54 17.54 4.71
N ASN A 137 6.89 17.38 5.86
CA ASN A 137 5.51 16.93 5.92
C ASN A 137 4.52 18.10 5.82
N PHE A 138 3.43 17.87 5.11
CA PHE A 138 2.34 18.80 4.90
C PHE A 138 1.00 18.18 5.30
N PHE A 139 0.07 19.02 5.75
CA PHE A 139 -1.31 18.67 5.97
C PHE A 139 -2.18 19.83 5.46
N ASP A 140 -3.07 19.52 4.51
CA ASP A 140 -4.02 20.47 3.91
C ASP A 140 -3.35 21.77 3.40
N GLY A 141 -2.22 21.62 2.71
CA GLY A 141 -1.45 22.71 2.12
C GLY A 141 -0.46 23.39 3.07
N GLN A 142 -0.46 23.07 4.35
CA GLN A 142 0.37 23.71 5.38
C GLN A 142 1.44 22.77 5.90
N LYS A 143 2.64 23.27 6.23
CA LYS A 143 3.68 22.45 6.88
C LYS A 143 3.14 21.88 8.20
N HIS A 144 3.21 20.57 8.39
CA HIS A 144 2.67 19.92 9.58
C HIS A 144 3.49 18.67 9.91
N GLY A 145 4.00 18.59 11.14
CA GLY A 145 4.97 17.58 11.55
C GLY A 145 6.41 18.02 11.28
N TYR A 146 7.29 17.05 11.09
CA TYR A 146 8.72 17.31 10.93
C TYR A 146 9.12 17.81 9.54
N SER A 147 10.19 18.60 9.53
CA SER A 147 10.88 19.10 8.35
C SER A 147 12.39 19.06 8.59
N GLN A 148 13.12 18.47 7.65
CA GLN A 148 14.56 18.31 7.68
C GLN A 148 15.17 18.95 6.44
N LYS A 149 16.28 19.66 6.62
CA LYS A 149 17.12 20.14 5.52
C LYS A 149 18.50 19.56 5.66
N TYR A 150 19.17 19.34 4.54
CA TYR A 150 20.46 18.68 4.46
C TYR A 150 21.47 19.57 3.72
N TYR A 151 22.74 19.39 4.03
CA TYR A 151 23.86 19.82 3.21
C TYR A 151 24.02 18.87 2.01
N LEU A 152 24.83 19.26 1.02
CA LEU A 152 25.05 18.46 -0.20
C LEU A 152 25.80 17.14 0.06
N ASP A 153 26.44 17.00 1.22
CA ASP A 153 27.06 15.76 1.70
C ASP A 153 26.06 14.85 2.45
N GLY A 154 24.79 15.26 2.56
CA GLY A 154 23.73 14.53 3.25
C GLY A 154 23.66 14.78 4.76
N ILE A 155 24.58 15.57 5.33
CA ILE A 155 24.55 15.90 6.76
C ILE A 155 23.34 16.80 7.02
N ILE A 156 22.61 16.52 8.12
CA ILE A 156 21.47 17.35 8.49
C ILE A 156 21.96 18.78 8.77
N ARG A 157 21.32 19.76 8.14
CA ARG A 157 21.55 21.20 8.30
C ARG A 157 20.53 21.81 9.26
N GLN A 158 19.31 21.31 9.21
CA GLN A 158 18.20 21.80 10.04
C GLN A 158 17.24 20.65 10.34
N HIS A 159 16.83 20.56 11.61
CA HIS A 159 15.69 19.75 12.04
C HIS A 159 14.67 20.67 12.68
N SER A 160 13.41 20.60 12.24
CA SER A 160 12.34 21.50 12.65
C SER A 160 11.01 20.80 12.68
N LYS A 161 10.08 21.33 13.47
CA LYS A 161 8.69 20.86 13.53
C LYS A 161 7.75 22.04 13.30
N TYR A 162 6.65 21.74 12.63
CA TYR A 162 5.56 22.67 12.36
C TYR A 162 4.23 22.07 12.81
N MET A 163 3.30 22.92 13.19
CA MET A 163 1.92 22.57 13.49
C MET A 163 1.01 23.48 12.67
N PHE A 164 0.45 22.97 11.58
CA PHE A 164 -0.42 23.74 10.67
C PHE A 164 0.20 25.07 10.23
N GLY A 165 1.42 25.02 9.70
CA GLY A 165 2.18 26.18 9.22
C GLY A 165 2.90 26.97 10.32
N VAL A 166 2.53 26.78 11.59
CA VAL A 166 3.14 27.47 12.73
C VAL A 166 4.41 26.74 13.15
N LYS A 167 5.48 27.48 13.49
CA LYS A 167 6.71 26.89 14.02
C LYS A 167 6.43 26.28 15.39
N ASP A 168 6.83 25.03 15.59
CA ASP A 168 6.55 24.30 16.83
C ASP A 168 7.82 23.65 17.39
N SER A 169 7.86 23.46 18.70
CA SER A 169 8.94 22.74 19.40
C SER A 169 10.33 23.37 19.18
N THR A 170 11.39 22.58 19.32
CA THR A 170 12.76 23.04 19.12
C THR A 170 13.22 22.81 17.68
N TRP A 171 13.66 23.89 17.05
CA TRP A 171 14.39 23.87 15.79
C TRP A 171 15.87 23.86 16.08
N THR A 172 16.59 22.90 15.51
CA THR A 172 18.02 22.74 15.69
C THR A 172 18.73 22.90 14.35
N PHE A 173 19.79 23.68 14.37
CA PHE A 173 20.67 23.96 13.24
C PHE A 173 22.04 23.35 13.52
N TYR A 174 22.58 22.72 12.49
CA TYR A 174 23.78 21.92 12.57
C TYR A 174 24.83 22.47 11.62
N ASN A 175 26.10 22.25 11.95
CA ASN A 175 27.25 22.57 11.13
C ASN A 175 27.43 21.49 10.06
N THR A 176 28.35 21.72 9.12
CA THR A 176 28.75 20.73 8.12
C THR A 176 29.46 19.51 8.71
N ASP A 177 29.88 19.54 9.99
CA ASP A 177 30.39 18.35 10.70
C ASP A 177 29.29 17.59 11.48
N GLY A 178 28.03 18.00 11.33
CA GLY A 178 26.88 17.42 12.02
C GLY A 178 26.71 17.86 13.46
N THR A 179 27.59 18.71 14.01
CA THR A 179 27.44 19.23 15.37
C THR A 179 26.37 20.32 15.42
N PRO A 180 25.47 20.33 16.43
CA PRO A 180 24.53 21.43 16.59
C PRO A 180 25.31 22.71 16.93
N TRP A 181 25.02 23.83 16.25
CA TRP A 181 25.59 25.13 16.58
C TRP A 181 24.56 26.11 17.15
N TYR A 182 23.27 25.88 16.86
CA TYR A 182 22.21 26.78 17.28
C TYR A 182 20.85 26.08 17.39
N SER A 183 20.04 26.48 18.36
CA SER A 183 18.64 26.07 18.43
C SER A 183 17.72 27.20 18.86
N LYS A 184 16.46 27.13 18.40
CA LYS A 184 15.34 28.00 18.80
C LYS A 184 14.18 27.13 19.24
N THR A 185 13.58 27.43 20.39
CA THR A 185 12.35 26.75 20.83
C THR A 185 11.17 27.69 20.68
N PHE A 186 10.08 27.16 20.12
CA PHE A 186 8.82 27.85 19.90
C PHE A 186 7.72 27.23 20.76
N ASN A 187 6.75 28.04 21.19
CA ASN A 187 5.51 27.53 21.76
C ASN A 187 4.49 27.18 20.67
N GLU A 188 3.33 26.64 21.06
CA GLU A 188 2.24 26.25 20.16
C GLU A 188 1.68 27.39 19.28
N LYS A 189 1.89 28.65 19.69
CA LYS A 189 1.50 29.85 18.93
C LYS A 189 2.60 30.34 17.98
N GLY A 190 3.75 29.67 17.94
CA GLY A 190 4.88 30.02 17.08
C GLY A 190 5.77 31.14 17.61
N PHE A 191 5.59 31.56 18.86
CA PHE A 191 6.46 32.55 19.48
C PHE A 191 7.75 31.89 19.96
N LYS A 192 8.89 32.49 19.64
CA LYS A 192 10.20 32.06 20.14
C LYS A 192 10.24 32.29 21.65
N ILE A 193 10.45 31.24 22.42
CA ILE A 193 10.55 31.29 23.89
C ILE A 193 11.98 31.05 24.40
N LYS A 194 12.85 30.48 23.56
CA LYS A 194 14.24 30.22 23.93
C LYS A 194 15.13 30.16 22.70
N GLU A 195 16.40 30.53 22.88
CA GLU A 195 17.47 30.19 21.94
C GLU A 195 18.73 29.75 22.67
N LYS A 196 19.57 28.96 21.99
CA LYS A 196 20.82 28.44 22.54
C LYS A 196 21.87 28.34 21.44
N TYR A 197 23.05 28.87 21.70
CA TYR A 197 24.24 28.67 20.87
C TYR A 197 25.11 27.58 21.49
N TYR A 198 25.69 26.73 20.64
CA TYR A 198 26.55 25.64 21.05
C TYR A 198 27.97 25.96 20.58
N THR A 199 28.88 26.14 21.53
CA THR A 199 30.30 26.38 21.25
C THR A 199 31.06 25.06 21.27
N LYS A 200 31.94 24.83 20.30
CA LYS A 200 32.94 23.74 20.37
C LYS A 200 33.84 24.06 21.57
N LYS A 201 33.88 23.19 22.60
CA LYS A 201 34.86 23.34 23.68
C LYS A 201 36.24 23.27 23.04
N LYS A 202 37.04 24.34 23.18
CA LYS A 202 38.48 24.26 22.93
C LYS A 202 39.06 23.43 24.07
N TYR A 203 39.56 22.24 23.74
CA TYR A 203 40.39 21.44 24.65
C TYR A 203 41.85 21.86 24.46
#